data_AF-A0A9D2PRE5-F1
#
_entry.id   AF-A0A9D2PRE5-F1
#
_cell.length_a   1.000
_cell.length_b   1.000
_cell.length_c   1.000
_cell.angle_alpha   90.00
_cell.angle_beta   90.00
_cell.angle_gamma   90.00
#
_symmetry.space_group_name_H-M   'P 1'
#
loop_
_entity.id
_entity.type
_entity.pdbx_description
1 polymer ?
#
loop_
_entity_poly.entity_id
_entity_poly.type
_entity_poly.pdbx_seq_one_letter_code
_entity_poly.pdbx_strand_id
1 'polypeptide(L)'
;MKKRTALRAGAVLIFILLCVSYGFSSWRQAEARSLEETVAREVFVTDLGPVSSFSIDKNGSRLTFLLENDTWYCSQNPEAALNQETVRTLAGLLSRLPAIEMIETPEPLETYGLADPQLSFEITTADSTAALLIGNVLSDGSQYYACISGGTLVYTIGSQLTEIASTDLSDFLET
;
A
#
# COMPACT_ATOMS: atom_id res chain seq x y z
N MET A 1 19.28 34.75 -60.07
CA MET A 1 18.70 35.28 -58.80
C MET A 1 17.73 34.30 -58.10
N LYS A 2 17.88 32.97 -58.22
CA LYS A 2 16.93 31.96 -57.65
C LYS A 2 17.33 31.33 -56.30
N LYS A 3 18.55 31.56 -55.80
CA LYS A 3 19.08 30.88 -54.58
C LYS A 3 18.68 31.54 -53.25
N ARG A 4 18.31 32.84 -53.22
CA ARG A 4 18.06 33.60 -51.98
C ARG A 4 16.64 33.41 -51.43
N THR A 5 15.67 33.08 -52.28
CA THR A 5 14.27 32.78 -51.86
C THR A 5 14.14 31.37 -51.30
N ALA A 6 14.83 30.39 -51.90
CA ALA A 6 14.89 29.03 -51.38
C ALA A 6 15.55 28.95 -49.98
N LEU A 7 16.61 29.75 -49.75
CA LEU A 7 17.28 29.83 -48.45
C LEU A 7 16.38 30.43 -47.35
N ARG A 8 15.55 31.43 -47.68
CA ARG A 8 14.62 32.06 -46.73
C ARG A 8 13.42 31.17 -46.40
N ALA A 9 12.91 30.41 -47.38
CA ALA A 9 11.82 29.46 -47.16
C ALA A 9 12.22 28.29 -46.25
N GLY A 10 13.46 27.78 -46.39
CA GLY A 10 13.98 26.71 -45.53
C GLY A 10 14.13 27.14 -44.06
N ALA A 11 14.57 28.38 -43.81
CA ALA A 11 14.75 28.89 -42.44
C ALA A 11 13.43 29.06 -41.68
N VAL A 12 12.35 29.47 -42.36
CA VAL A 12 11.02 29.61 -41.75
C VAL A 12 10.44 28.25 -41.36
N LEU A 13 10.61 27.22 -42.19
CA LEU A 13 10.16 25.86 -41.87
C LEU A 13 10.87 25.27 -40.66
N ILE A 14 12.18 25.49 -40.53
CA ILE A 14 12.97 25.03 -39.37
C ILE A 14 12.51 25.75 -38.10
N PHE A 15 12.23 27.06 -38.19
CA PHE A 15 11.76 27.83 -37.03
C PHE A 15 10.37 27.38 -36.56
N ILE A 16 9.46 27.06 -37.49
CA ILE A 16 8.14 26.50 -37.17
C ILE A 16 8.28 25.12 -36.52
N LEU A 17 9.16 24.25 -37.04
CA LEU A 17 9.44 22.95 -36.44
C LEU A 17 10.02 23.07 -35.01
N LEU A 18 10.91 24.04 -34.78
CA LEU A 18 11.45 24.32 -33.45
C LEU A 18 10.34 24.83 -32.51
N CYS A 19 9.52 25.79 -32.93
CA CYS A 19 8.40 26.28 -32.12
C CYS A 19 7.38 25.18 -31.79
N VAL A 20 7.08 24.29 -32.74
CA VAL A 20 6.20 23.13 -32.52
C VAL A 20 6.85 22.15 -31.55
N SER A 21 8.16 21.87 -31.68
CA SER A 21 8.87 20.96 -30.76
C SER A 21 8.97 21.51 -29.33
N TYR A 22 9.26 22.79 -29.17
CA TYR A 22 9.30 23.46 -27.88
C TYR A 22 7.90 23.56 -27.28
N GLY A 23 6.91 23.98 -28.06
CA GLY A 23 5.51 24.00 -27.65
C GLY A 23 5.00 22.64 -27.21
N PHE A 24 5.29 21.58 -27.97
CA PHE A 24 4.92 20.20 -27.67
C PHE A 24 5.62 19.68 -26.40
N SER A 25 6.90 20.05 -26.19
CA SER A 25 7.63 19.70 -24.97
C SER A 25 7.12 20.43 -23.72
N SER A 26 6.75 21.72 -23.86
CA SER A 26 6.17 22.50 -22.76
C SER A 26 4.75 22.07 -22.43
N TRP A 27 4.00 21.57 -23.42
CA TRP A 27 2.65 21.07 -23.23
C TRP A 27 2.65 19.70 -22.52
N ARG A 28 3.61 18.82 -22.84
CA ARG A 28 3.84 17.58 -22.06
C ARG A 28 4.24 17.83 -20.60
N GLN A 29 4.95 18.91 -20.31
CA GLN A 29 5.33 19.26 -18.92
C GLN A 29 4.16 19.80 -18.10
N ALA A 30 3.19 20.46 -18.73
CA ALA A 30 1.98 20.95 -18.05
C ALA A 30 1.07 19.78 -17.63
N GLU A 31 0.94 18.75 -18.47
CA GLU A 31 0.14 17.55 -18.19
C GLU A 31 0.80 16.63 -17.15
N ALA A 32 2.13 16.53 -17.15
CA ALA A 32 2.88 15.80 -16.12
C ALA A 32 2.78 16.46 -14.73
N ARG A 33 2.82 17.79 -14.64
CA ARG A 33 2.64 18.52 -13.38
C ARG A 33 1.22 18.42 -12.84
N SER A 34 0.20 18.48 -13.69
CA SER A 34 -1.17 18.29 -13.23
C SER A 34 -1.42 16.86 -12.75
N LEU A 35 -0.73 15.86 -13.31
CA LEU A 35 -0.79 14.49 -12.81
C LEU A 35 -0.07 14.35 -11.46
N GLU A 36 1.10 14.97 -11.27
CA GLU A 36 1.83 15.03 -9.99
C GLU A 36 1.04 15.77 -8.88
N GLU A 37 0.31 16.85 -9.22
CA GLU A 37 -0.54 17.60 -8.30
C GLU A 37 -1.92 16.95 -8.05
N THR A 38 -2.34 15.99 -8.88
CA THR A 38 -3.59 15.21 -8.70
C THR A 38 -3.36 13.76 -8.27
N VAL A 39 -2.11 13.33 -8.05
CA VAL A 39 -1.87 12.20 -7.14
C VAL A 39 -2.34 12.68 -5.77
N ALA A 40 -3.59 12.40 -5.45
CA ALA A 40 -4.07 12.42 -4.08
C ALA A 40 -2.99 11.74 -3.24
N ARG A 41 -2.33 12.51 -2.38
CA ARG A 41 -1.21 12.02 -1.57
C ARG A 41 -1.66 10.73 -0.92
N GLU A 42 -1.15 9.60 -1.42
CA GLU A 42 -1.58 8.28 -0.95
C GLU A 42 -1.35 8.25 0.55
N VAL A 43 -2.46 8.16 1.30
CA VAL A 43 -2.42 8.05 2.74
C VAL A 43 -2.22 6.58 3.05
N PHE A 44 -1.33 6.29 3.99
CA PHE A 44 -1.04 4.93 4.41
C PHE A 44 -1.40 4.77 5.89
N VAL A 45 -2.01 3.65 6.24
CA VAL A 45 -2.25 3.26 7.64
C VAL A 45 -0.93 2.82 8.28
N THR A 46 -0.13 2.06 7.53
CA THR A 46 1.25 1.70 7.86
C THR A 46 2.17 2.19 6.75
N ASP A 47 3.28 2.83 7.12
CA ASP A 47 4.42 3.10 6.24
C ASP A 47 5.69 2.76 7.00
N LEU A 48 5.83 1.47 7.25
CA LEU A 48 6.90 0.87 8.02
C LEU A 48 8.01 0.42 7.08
N GLY A 49 9.24 0.36 7.59
CA GLY A 49 10.35 -0.28 6.88
C GLY A 49 10.13 -1.79 6.66
N PRO A 50 11.16 -2.50 6.17
CA PRO A 50 11.08 -3.94 5.93
C PRO A 50 10.64 -4.70 7.20
N VAL A 51 9.59 -5.51 7.05
CA VAL A 51 9.05 -6.34 8.14
C VAL A 51 9.94 -7.56 8.33
N SER A 52 10.42 -7.76 9.55
CA SER A 52 11.23 -8.91 9.95
C SER A 52 10.42 -9.97 10.70
N SER A 53 9.30 -9.58 11.29
CA SER A 53 8.35 -10.50 11.91
C SER A 53 6.96 -9.88 11.95
N PHE A 54 5.94 -10.71 11.87
CA PHE A 54 4.59 -10.28 12.21
C PHE A 54 3.79 -11.42 12.82
N SER A 55 2.77 -11.09 13.61
CA SER A 55 1.76 -12.05 14.03
C SER A 55 0.38 -11.70 13.47
N ILE A 56 -0.45 -12.73 13.30
CA ILE A 56 -1.86 -12.62 12.99
C ILE A 56 -2.62 -13.17 14.19
N ASP A 57 -3.43 -12.34 14.84
CA ASP A 57 -4.39 -12.78 15.85
C ASP A 57 -5.79 -12.70 15.25
N LYS A 58 -6.45 -13.85 15.11
CA LYS A 58 -7.79 -13.97 14.58
C LYS A 58 -8.65 -14.75 15.57
N ASN A 59 -9.67 -14.11 16.13
CA ASN A 59 -10.58 -14.71 17.13
C ASN A 59 -9.83 -15.39 18.30
N GLY A 60 -8.71 -14.81 18.76
CA GLY A 60 -7.88 -15.35 19.84
C GLY A 60 -6.94 -16.50 19.43
N SER A 61 -6.93 -16.89 18.16
CA SER A 61 -5.93 -17.80 17.60
C SER A 61 -4.79 -16.99 17.00
N ARG A 62 -3.57 -17.19 17.51
CA ARG A 62 -2.40 -16.41 17.12
C ARG A 62 -1.35 -17.23 16.38
N LEU A 63 -0.95 -16.74 15.21
CA LEU A 63 0.16 -17.25 14.41
C LEU A 63 1.25 -16.19 14.31
N THR A 64 2.52 -16.60 14.34
CA THR A 64 3.66 -15.68 14.29
C THR A 64 4.64 -16.13 13.24
N PHE A 65 4.97 -15.21 12.34
CA PHE A 65 5.87 -15.40 11.22
C PHE A 65 7.18 -14.65 11.47
N LEU A 66 8.30 -15.31 11.16
CA LEU A 66 9.65 -14.83 11.37
C LEU A 66 10.43 -14.94 10.07
N LEU A 67 11.13 -13.87 9.68
CA LEU A 67 12.02 -13.87 8.52
C LEU A 67 13.45 -14.19 8.97
N GLU A 68 14.00 -15.30 8.48
CA GLU A 68 15.38 -15.69 8.70
C GLU A 68 16.02 -16.11 7.38
N ASN A 69 17.18 -15.53 7.05
CA ASN A 69 17.91 -15.84 5.81
C ASN A 69 17.01 -15.80 4.55
N ASP A 70 16.23 -14.72 4.40
CA ASP A 70 15.28 -14.51 3.31
C ASP A 70 14.14 -15.54 3.20
N THR A 71 13.93 -16.36 4.24
CA THR A 71 12.88 -17.39 4.31
C THR A 71 11.96 -17.14 5.50
N TRP A 72 10.65 -17.20 5.27
CA TRP A 72 9.66 -17.07 6.33
C TRP A 72 9.34 -18.41 6.98
N TYR A 73 9.23 -18.40 8.31
CA TYR A 73 8.85 -19.55 9.14
C TYR A 73 7.71 -19.21 10.09
N CYS A 74 6.85 -20.18 10.38
CA CYS A 74 5.82 -20.07 11.41
C CYS A 74 6.41 -20.56 12.74
N SER A 75 6.48 -19.70 13.75
CA SER A 75 7.12 -20.03 15.04
C SER A 75 6.46 -21.22 15.75
N GLN A 76 5.15 -21.38 15.55
CA GLN A 76 4.33 -22.45 16.10
C GLN A 76 4.55 -23.78 15.38
N ASN A 77 5.01 -23.76 14.12
CA ASN A 77 5.33 -24.96 13.34
C ASN A 77 6.50 -24.67 12.37
N PRO A 78 7.75 -24.69 12.85
CA PRO A 78 8.91 -24.34 12.03
C PRO A 78 9.19 -25.31 10.87
N GLU A 79 8.68 -26.54 10.95
CA GLU A 79 8.84 -27.57 9.90
C GLU A 79 7.78 -27.46 8.80
N ALA A 80 6.76 -26.60 8.99
CA ALA A 80 5.77 -26.33 7.96
C ALA A 80 6.43 -25.73 6.71
N ALA A 81 6.23 -26.37 5.55
CA ALA A 81 6.52 -25.74 4.27
C ALA A 81 5.51 -24.61 4.08
N LEU A 82 5.96 -23.35 4.15
CA LEU A 82 5.07 -22.20 3.95
C LEU A 82 5.04 -21.75 2.48
N ASN A 83 3.87 -21.33 2.00
CA ASN A 83 3.77 -20.56 0.76
C ASN A 83 4.42 -19.18 0.94
N GLN A 84 5.69 -19.10 0.53
CA GLN A 84 6.52 -17.91 0.72
C GLN A 84 5.99 -16.67 -0.01
N GLU A 85 5.29 -16.83 -1.13
CA GLU A 85 4.71 -15.72 -1.89
C GLU A 85 3.56 -15.07 -1.12
N THR A 86 2.67 -15.89 -0.56
CA THR A 86 1.55 -15.41 0.27
C THR A 86 2.06 -14.67 1.50
N VAL A 87 3.01 -15.26 2.24
CA VAL A 87 3.58 -14.62 3.45
C VAL A 87 4.32 -13.33 3.11
N ARG A 88 5.07 -13.29 2.00
CA ARG A 88 5.77 -12.08 1.53
C ARG A 88 4.78 -10.99 1.11
N THR A 89 3.71 -11.34 0.43
CA THR A 89 2.65 -10.39 0.03
C THR A 89 2.00 -9.78 1.27
N LEU A 90 1.68 -10.61 2.26
CA LEU A 90 1.12 -10.14 3.52
C LEU A 90 2.09 -9.23 4.27
N ALA A 91 3.37 -9.60 4.38
CA ALA A 91 4.41 -8.76 4.98
C ALA A 91 4.56 -7.42 4.25
N GLY A 92 4.44 -7.41 2.92
CA GLY A 92 4.46 -6.19 2.10
C GLY A 92 3.26 -5.27 2.39
N LEU A 93 2.05 -5.82 2.49
CA LEU A 93 0.87 -5.07 2.88
C LEU A 93 0.97 -4.53 4.32
N LEU A 94 1.52 -5.31 5.25
CA LEU A 94 1.72 -4.87 6.64
C LEU A 94 2.80 -3.78 6.74
N SER A 95 3.85 -3.86 5.93
CA SER A 95 4.86 -2.80 5.79
C SER A 95 4.20 -1.52 5.31
N ARG A 96 3.45 -1.59 4.22
CA ARG A 96 2.88 -0.41 3.57
C ARG A 96 1.42 -0.64 3.18
N LEU A 97 0.51 -0.35 4.10
CA LEU A 97 -0.93 -0.54 3.93
C LEU A 97 -1.58 0.76 3.44
N PRO A 98 -2.05 0.83 2.18
CA PRO A 98 -2.76 2.00 1.70
C PRO A 98 -4.10 2.18 2.44
N ALA A 99 -4.39 3.41 2.83
CA ALA A 99 -5.70 3.83 3.30
C ALA A 99 -6.56 4.25 2.10
N ILE A 100 -7.85 3.92 2.14
CA ILE A 100 -8.84 4.40 1.17
C ILE A 100 -9.41 5.74 1.67
N GLU A 101 -9.79 5.80 2.94
CA GLU A 101 -10.29 7.00 3.59
C GLU A 101 -9.64 7.18 4.96
N MET A 102 -9.41 8.44 5.36
CA MET A 102 -8.92 8.82 6.68
C MET A 102 -10.02 9.58 7.41
N ILE A 103 -10.32 9.15 8.63
CA ILE A 103 -11.31 9.77 9.52
C ILE A 103 -10.55 10.59 10.57
N GLU A 104 -10.45 11.90 10.34
CA GLU A 104 -9.67 12.82 11.19
C GLU A 104 -10.25 13.03 12.59
N THR A 105 -11.57 12.96 12.72
CA THR A 105 -12.30 13.08 13.98
C THR A 105 -13.11 11.81 14.23
N PRO A 106 -12.45 10.70 14.61
CA PRO A 106 -13.12 9.42 14.79
C PRO A 106 -14.04 9.45 16.01
N GLU A 107 -15.12 8.69 15.92
CA GLU A 107 -15.93 8.28 17.08
C GLU A 107 -15.15 7.30 17.98
N PRO A 108 -15.69 6.90 19.14
CA PRO A 108 -15.06 5.85 19.96
C PRO A 108 -14.80 4.58 19.15
N LEU A 109 -13.67 3.90 19.45
CA LEU A 109 -13.21 2.73 18.69
C LEU A 109 -14.21 1.58 18.68
N GLU A 110 -15.06 1.50 19.71
CA GLU A 110 -16.16 0.53 19.81
C GLU A 110 -17.14 0.64 18.63
N THR A 111 -17.43 1.87 18.14
CA THR A 111 -18.30 2.09 16.97
C THR A 111 -17.78 1.36 15.74
N TYR A 112 -16.46 1.30 15.59
CA TYR A 112 -15.78 0.69 14.45
C TYR A 112 -15.41 -0.78 14.69
N GLY A 113 -15.70 -1.35 15.86
CA GLY A 113 -15.24 -2.69 16.24
C GLY A 113 -13.73 -2.77 16.49
N LEU A 114 -13.06 -1.64 16.70
CA LEU A 114 -11.60 -1.54 16.90
C LEU A 114 -11.18 -1.65 18.37
N ALA A 115 -12.13 -1.55 19.31
CA ALA A 115 -11.87 -1.76 20.74
C ALA A 115 -11.67 -3.24 21.11
N ASP A 116 -12.35 -4.15 20.39
CA ASP A 116 -12.19 -5.61 20.50
C ASP A 116 -12.11 -6.23 19.09
N PRO A 117 -10.99 -6.01 18.38
CA PRO A 117 -10.87 -6.38 16.97
C PRO A 117 -10.79 -7.90 16.82
N GLN A 118 -11.59 -8.45 15.90
CA GLN A 118 -11.56 -9.89 15.58
C GLN A 118 -10.32 -10.30 14.76
N LEU A 119 -9.62 -9.32 14.18
CA LEU A 119 -8.36 -9.50 13.47
C LEU A 119 -7.39 -8.39 13.87
N SER A 120 -6.20 -8.76 14.31
CA SER A 120 -5.12 -7.81 14.58
C SER A 120 -3.76 -8.38 14.20
N PHE A 121 -2.82 -7.47 13.98
CA PHE A 121 -1.45 -7.81 13.65
C PHE A 121 -0.49 -7.10 14.59
N GLU A 122 0.55 -7.81 15.01
CA GLU A 122 1.74 -7.20 15.60
C GLU A 122 2.84 -7.27 14.55
N ILE A 123 3.41 -6.12 14.18
CA ILE A 123 4.33 -5.95 13.05
C ILE A 123 5.65 -5.47 13.61
N THR A 124 6.72 -6.21 13.39
CA THR A 124 8.07 -5.86 13.82
C THR A 124 8.96 -5.61 12.62
N THR A 125 9.68 -4.49 12.69
CA THR A 125 10.74 -4.09 11.75
C THR A 125 12.06 -4.02 12.51
N ALA A 126 13.14 -3.62 11.83
CA ALA A 126 14.42 -3.37 12.50
C ALA A 126 14.34 -2.25 13.56
N ASP A 127 13.46 -1.26 13.36
CA ASP A 127 13.45 -0.02 14.14
C ASP A 127 12.32 0.02 15.17
N SER A 128 11.19 -0.65 14.91
CA SER A 128 10.00 -0.54 15.74
C SER A 128 9.05 -1.74 15.64
N THR A 129 8.20 -1.87 16.66
CA THR A 129 7.02 -2.74 16.65
C THR A 129 5.75 -1.88 16.67
N ALA A 130 4.76 -2.25 15.85
CA ALA A 130 3.46 -1.59 15.76
C ALA A 130 2.34 -2.64 15.82
N ALA A 131 1.17 -2.27 16.35
CA ALA A 131 -0.01 -3.13 16.33
C ALA A 131 -1.08 -2.52 15.43
N LEU A 132 -1.47 -3.24 14.38
CA LEU A 132 -2.52 -2.89 13.44
C LEU A 132 -3.81 -3.61 13.84
N LEU A 133 -4.88 -2.86 14.08
CA LEU A 133 -6.18 -3.37 14.47
C LEU A 133 -7.14 -3.28 13.27
N ILE A 134 -7.86 -4.37 12.99
CA ILE A 134 -8.87 -4.42 11.94
C ILE A 134 -10.25 -4.58 12.59
N GLY A 135 -11.14 -3.65 12.27
CA GLY A 135 -12.49 -3.56 12.82
C GLY A 135 -13.54 -4.09 11.86
N ASN A 136 -14.75 -3.54 11.99
CA ASN A 136 -15.91 -3.93 11.23
C ASN A 136 -15.74 -3.65 9.73
N VAL A 137 -16.37 -4.50 8.92
CA VAL A 137 -16.55 -4.27 7.49
C VAL A 137 -17.63 -3.20 7.26
N LEU A 138 -17.47 -2.38 6.23
CA LEU A 138 -18.50 -1.46 5.78
C LEU A 138 -19.71 -2.22 5.21
N SER A 139 -20.86 -1.55 5.12
CA SER A 139 -22.13 -2.17 4.75
C SER A 139 -22.15 -2.80 3.35
N ASP A 140 -21.27 -2.36 2.46
CA ASP A 140 -21.11 -2.88 1.10
C ASP A 140 -20.13 -4.07 1.01
N GLY A 141 -19.46 -4.40 2.11
CA GLY A 141 -18.47 -5.48 2.16
C GLY A 141 -17.11 -5.16 1.55
N SER A 142 -16.88 -3.94 1.05
CA SER A 142 -15.70 -3.62 0.22
C SER A 142 -14.49 -3.13 1.02
N GLN A 143 -14.73 -2.59 2.22
CA GLN A 143 -13.72 -1.94 3.05
C GLN A 143 -13.87 -2.31 4.52
N TYR A 144 -12.78 -2.19 5.26
CA TYR A 144 -12.71 -2.45 6.69
C TYR A 144 -12.19 -1.22 7.42
N TYR A 145 -12.69 -0.96 8.63
CA TYR A 145 -12.06 0.01 9.51
C TYR A 145 -10.72 -0.52 10.02
N ALA A 146 -9.72 0.35 10.12
CA ALA A 146 -8.40 -0.01 10.63
C ALA A 146 -7.77 1.14 11.41
N CYS A 147 -6.94 0.82 12.40
CA CYS A 147 -6.09 1.81 13.07
C CYS A 147 -4.80 1.18 13.62
N ILE A 148 -3.80 2.02 13.91
CA ILE A 148 -2.64 1.61 14.70
C ILE A 148 -2.97 1.82 16.18
N SER A 149 -2.75 0.79 16.99
CA SER A 149 -2.97 0.85 18.43
C SER A 149 -2.14 1.97 19.07
N GLY A 150 -2.79 2.78 19.92
CA GLY A 150 -2.19 3.99 20.50
C GLY A 150 -2.17 5.22 19.57
N GLY A 151 -2.60 5.08 18.31
CA GLY A 151 -2.83 6.18 17.39
C GLY A 151 -4.16 6.91 17.65
N THR A 152 -4.35 8.06 16.98
CA THR A 152 -5.54 8.92 17.14
C THR A 152 -6.47 8.92 15.92
N LEU A 153 -6.09 8.24 14.84
CA LEU A 153 -6.80 8.26 13.56
C LEU A 153 -7.38 6.87 13.28
N VAL A 154 -8.55 6.86 12.65
CA VAL A 154 -9.18 5.67 12.07
C VAL A 154 -9.17 5.82 10.56
N TYR A 155 -8.98 4.70 9.86
CA TYR A 155 -8.95 4.64 8.41
C TYR A 155 -9.94 3.61 7.91
N THR A 156 -10.25 3.66 6.63
CA THR A 156 -10.75 2.51 5.89
C THR A 156 -9.66 1.93 5.00
N ILE A 157 -9.64 0.62 4.85
CA ILE A 157 -8.72 -0.14 3.99
C ILE A 157 -9.51 -1.08 3.09
N GLY A 158 -8.93 -1.47 1.96
CA GLY A 158 -9.52 -2.49 1.09
C GLY A 158 -9.53 -3.89 1.73
N SER A 159 -10.27 -4.82 1.13
CA SER A 159 -10.41 -6.19 1.63
C SER A 159 -9.17 -7.07 1.49
N GLN A 160 -8.19 -6.70 0.64
CA GLN A 160 -7.05 -7.55 0.29
C GLN A 160 -6.28 -8.09 1.51
N LEU A 161 -5.99 -7.23 2.50
CA LEU A 161 -5.30 -7.66 3.72
C LEU A 161 -6.12 -8.72 4.48
N THR A 162 -7.42 -8.47 4.63
CA THR A 162 -8.33 -9.38 5.33
C THR A 162 -8.56 -10.67 4.55
N GLU A 163 -8.58 -10.64 3.23
CA GLU A 163 -8.72 -11.83 2.39
C GLU A 163 -7.53 -12.76 2.57
N ILE A 164 -6.30 -12.23 2.50
CA ILE A 164 -5.06 -13.00 2.69
C ILE A 164 -4.92 -13.49 4.14
N ALA A 165 -5.37 -12.70 5.12
CA ALA A 165 -5.30 -13.08 6.54
C ALA A 165 -6.48 -13.97 6.99
N SER A 166 -7.58 -14.00 6.22
CA SER A 166 -8.74 -14.85 6.49
C SER A 166 -8.45 -16.32 6.17
N THR A 167 -7.46 -16.55 5.31
CA THR A 167 -6.99 -17.85 4.88
C THR A 167 -6.44 -18.62 6.08
N ASP A 168 -6.84 -19.88 6.27
CA ASP A 168 -6.44 -20.68 7.44
C ASP A 168 -4.95 -21.04 7.38
N LEU A 169 -4.34 -21.42 8.52
CA LEU A 169 -2.93 -21.87 8.56
C LEU A 169 -2.65 -22.95 7.52
N SER A 170 -3.62 -23.82 7.23
CA SER A 170 -3.54 -24.87 6.20
C SER A 170 -3.25 -24.33 4.80
N ASP A 171 -3.70 -23.12 4.49
CA ASP A 171 -3.54 -22.52 3.17
C ASP A 171 -2.22 -21.74 3.06
N PHE A 172 -1.58 -21.48 4.22
CA PHE A 172 -0.18 -21.09 4.26
C PHE A 172 0.76 -22.28 4.08
N LEU A 173 0.29 -23.54 4.17
CA LEU A 173 1.12 -24.72 3.94
C LEU A 173 1.24 -25.00 2.42
N GLU A 174 2.44 -25.33 1.94
CA GLU A 174 2.59 -25.95 0.62
C GLU A 174 1.97 -27.36 0.64
N THR A 175 1.23 -27.69 -0.41
CA THR A 175 0.58 -29.00 -0.60
C THR A 175 1.46 -29.98 -1.34
#